data_AF-A0A7J5AMD4-F1
#
_entry.id   AF-A0A7J5AMD4-F1
#
_cell.length_a   1.000
_cell.length_b   1.000
_cell.length_c   1.000
_cell.angle_alpha   90.00
_cell.angle_beta   90.00
_cell.angle_gamma   90.00
#
_symmetry.space_group_name_H-M   'P 1'
#
loop_
_entity.id
_entity.type
_entity.pdbx_description
1 polymer ?
#
loop_
_entity_poly.entity_id
_entity_poly.type
_entity_poly.pdbx_seq_one_letter_code
_entity_poly.pdbx_strand_id
1 'polypeptide(L)'
;MGYTLDALIGSVGALHAAASQWPAAVPVPLAHDLALLPMTDELFDAVTDGTTERVLGFWKLPGGFDRELSSWSSVGPVGYVEADFFGGVGSQRAALWVAGELVFGPLFVGEGEPFAPQGSPISQLLARLGVERHRYRDEFEAVGLGRHRETADWLP
;
A
#
# COMPACT_ATOMS: atom_id res chain seq x y z
N MET A 1 -17.24 -13.64 0.07
CA MET A 1 -15.77 -13.70 0.07
C MET A 1 -15.26 -12.28 0.13
N GLY A 2 -14.44 -11.96 1.14
CA GLY A 2 -13.85 -10.64 1.31
C GLY A 2 -12.54 -10.49 0.55
N TYR A 3 -12.04 -9.27 0.48
CA TYR A 3 -10.69 -8.91 0.06
C TYR A 3 -10.16 -7.88 1.06
N THR A 4 -9.05 -8.17 1.72
CA THR A 4 -8.34 -7.26 2.62
C THR A 4 -6.89 -7.11 2.15
N LEU A 5 -6.44 -5.86 2.09
CA LEU A 5 -5.05 -5.54 1.80
C LEU A 5 -4.65 -4.32 2.61
N ASP A 6 -3.63 -4.46 3.44
CA ASP A 6 -2.93 -3.37 4.11
C ASP A 6 -1.45 -3.54 3.76
N ALA A 7 -0.87 -2.61 3.01
CA ALA A 7 0.49 -2.81 2.52
C ALA A 7 1.19 -1.53 2.12
N LEU A 8 2.52 -1.58 2.13
CA LEU A 8 3.34 -0.64 1.38
C LEU A 8 3.59 -1.19 -0.02
N ILE A 9 3.66 -0.30 -1.00
CA ILE A 9 4.03 -0.61 -2.38
C ILE A 9 5.08 0.39 -2.84
N GLY A 10 6.18 -0.10 -3.40
CA GLY A 10 7.27 0.74 -3.89
C GLY A 10 8.26 -0.07 -4.71
N SER A 11 9.35 0.56 -5.14
CA SER A 11 10.40 -0.16 -5.85
C SER A 11 10.99 -1.27 -4.98
N VAL A 12 11.40 -2.38 -5.60
CA VAL A 12 12.07 -3.50 -4.92
C VAL A 12 13.24 -2.99 -4.06
N GLY A 13 14.05 -2.07 -4.58
CA GLY A 13 15.18 -1.50 -3.85
C GLY A 13 14.78 -0.71 -2.60
N ALA A 14 13.78 0.18 -2.72
CA ALA A 14 13.31 0.98 -1.58
C ALA A 14 12.70 0.09 -0.49
N LEU A 15 11.88 -0.90 -0.85
CA LEU A 15 11.25 -1.79 0.12
C LEU A 15 12.22 -2.79 0.76
N HIS A 16 13.24 -3.27 0.04
CA HIS A 16 14.29 -4.08 0.66
C HIS A 16 15.14 -3.27 1.65
N ALA A 17 15.48 -2.03 1.31
CA ALA A 17 16.21 -1.15 2.22
C ALA A 17 15.40 -0.88 3.49
N ALA A 18 14.11 -0.56 3.33
CA ALA A 18 13.15 -0.40 4.42
C ALA A 18 13.05 -1.64 5.31
N ALA A 19 12.86 -2.81 4.69
CA ALA A 19 12.70 -4.09 5.38
C ALA A 19 13.94 -4.53 6.16
N SER A 20 15.14 -4.07 5.80
CA SER A 20 16.39 -4.44 6.48
C SER A 20 16.40 -4.07 7.98
N GLN A 21 15.55 -3.13 8.39
CA GLN A 21 15.44 -2.68 9.77
C GLN A 21 14.57 -3.59 10.64
N TRP A 22 13.72 -4.42 10.04
CA TRP A 22 12.67 -5.17 10.76
C TRP A 22 12.58 -6.62 10.25
N PRO A 23 12.83 -7.64 11.09
CA PRO A 23 12.70 -9.03 10.67
C PRO A 23 11.30 -9.43 10.18
N ALA A 24 10.26 -8.76 10.69
CA ALA A 24 8.87 -8.97 10.28
C ALA A 24 8.52 -8.30 8.94
N ALA A 25 9.39 -7.42 8.42
CA ALA A 25 9.18 -6.79 7.14
C ALA A 25 9.68 -7.70 6.01
N VAL A 26 8.76 -8.40 5.34
CA VAL A 26 9.08 -9.32 4.25
C VAL A 26 8.53 -8.78 2.93
N PRO A 27 9.35 -8.12 2.09
CA PRO A 27 8.93 -7.67 0.77
C PRO A 27 8.63 -8.85 -0.16
N VAL A 28 7.51 -8.78 -0.85
CA VAL A 28 7.03 -9.76 -1.81
C VAL A 28 7.05 -9.13 -3.20
N PRO A 29 7.70 -9.76 -4.21
CA PRO A 29 7.79 -9.18 -5.53
C PRO A 29 6.41 -9.09 -6.23
N LEU A 30 6.16 -7.92 -6.83
CA LEU A 30 5.08 -7.66 -7.77
C LEU A 30 5.64 -7.58 -9.20
N ALA A 31 4.76 -7.40 -10.18
CA ALA A 31 5.21 -7.01 -11.53
C ALA A 31 5.71 -5.55 -11.56
N HIS A 32 6.31 -5.13 -12.68
CA HIS A 32 6.79 -3.76 -12.91
C HIS A 32 7.91 -3.30 -11.95
N ASP A 33 8.80 -4.21 -11.54
CA ASP A 33 9.91 -3.93 -10.61
C ASP A 33 9.48 -3.29 -9.28
N LEU A 34 8.22 -3.53 -8.91
CA LEU A 34 7.65 -3.17 -7.63
C LEU A 34 7.71 -4.35 -6.67
N ALA A 35 7.69 -4.04 -5.39
CA ALA A 35 7.43 -4.98 -4.32
C ALA A 35 6.22 -4.50 -3.49
N LEU A 36 5.64 -5.47 -2.80
CA LEU A 36 4.61 -5.28 -1.80
C LEU A 36 5.18 -5.67 -0.45
N LEU A 37 5.06 -4.82 0.54
CA LEU A 37 5.37 -5.16 1.93
C LEU A 37 4.05 -5.23 2.71
N PRO A 38 3.54 -6.45 3.02
CA PRO A 38 2.30 -6.59 3.75
C PRO A 38 2.43 -5.99 5.16
N MET A 39 1.47 -5.16 5.56
CA MET A 39 1.36 -4.67 6.93
C MET A 39 0.59 -5.70 7.77
N THR A 40 1.28 -6.78 8.14
CA THR A 40 0.72 -7.79 9.05
C THR A 40 0.65 -7.26 10.48
N ASP A 41 -0.05 -7.98 11.35
CA ASP A 41 -0.16 -7.59 12.76
C ASP A 41 1.23 -7.62 13.43
N GLU A 42 2.08 -8.59 13.08
CA GLU A 42 3.45 -8.69 13.58
C GLU A 42 4.33 -7.51 13.13
N LEU A 43 4.20 -7.08 11.88
CA LEU A 43 4.92 -5.90 11.39
C LEU A 43 4.38 -4.64 12.07
N PHE A 44 3.06 -4.50 12.17
CA PHE A 44 2.42 -3.37 12.83
C PHE A 44 2.91 -3.20 14.27
N ASP A 45 2.90 -4.28 15.05
CA ASP A 45 3.35 -4.30 16.44
C ASP A 45 4.85 -3.99 16.57
N ALA A 46 5.66 -4.36 15.58
CA ALA A 46 7.09 -4.09 15.58
C ALA A 46 7.41 -2.61 15.31
N VAL A 47 6.64 -1.94 14.46
CA VAL A 47 6.98 -0.58 13.97
C VAL A 47 6.14 0.54 14.60
N THR A 48 5.05 0.22 15.28
CA THR A 48 4.23 1.23 15.97
C THR A 48 4.99 1.85 17.14
N ASP A 49 4.88 3.17 17.31
CA ASP A 49 5.42 3.88 18.48
C ASP A 49 4.48 3.85 19.70
N GLY A 50 3.33 3.16 19.58
CA GLY A 50 2.28 3.09 20.59
C GLY A 50 1.25 4.23 20.50
N THR A 51 1.40 5.17 19.56
CA THR A 51 0.40 6.20 19.29
C THR A 51 -0.83 5.59 18.64
N THR A 52 -2.00 5.88 19.20
CA THR A 52 -3.30 5.34 18.74
C THR A 52 -4.05 6.27 17.79
N GLU A 53 -3.52 7.47 17.53
CA GLU A 53 -4.09 8.41 16.58
C GLU A 53 -3.94 7.88 15.15
N ARG A 54 -5.05 7.87 14.40
CA ARG A 54 -5.03 7.43 13.00
C ARG A 54 -4.39 8.50 12.13
N VAL A 55 -3.22 8.18 11.61
CA VAL A 55 -2.49 9.05 10.70
C VAL A 55 -3.14 9.00 9.32
N LEU A 56 -3.48 10.18 8.76
CA LEU A 56 -4.04 10.33 7.41
C LEU A 56 -5.34 9.53 7.16
N GLY A 57 -6.04 9.16 8.24
CA GLY A 57 -7.29 8.41 8.22
C GLY A 57 -7.16 6.91 8.00
N PHE A 58 -5.95 6.38 7.74
CA PHE A 58 -5.67 4.96 7.56
C PHE A 58 -6.05 4.14 8.81
N TRP A 59 -6.51 2.91 8.58
CA TRP A 59 -6.93 1.98 9.63
C TRP A 59 -5.74 1.27 10.28
N LYS A 60 -4.77 0.84 9.47
CA LYS A 60 -3.64 0.00 9.84
C LYS A 60 -2.28 0.67 9.61
N LEU A 61 -2.26 1.95 9.27
CA LEU A 61 -1.00 2.71 9.28
C LEU A 61 -0.54 2.90 10.75
N PRO A 62 0.62 2.39 11.15
CA PRO A 62 1.08 2.47 12.54
C PRO A 62 1.36 3.92 12.97
N GLY A 63 1.17 4.20 14.26
CA GLY A 63 1.48 5.51 14.85
C GLY A 63 2.95 5.89 14.63
N GLY A 64 3.18 7.12 14.19
CA GLY A 64 4.52 7.66 13.92
C GLY A 64 5.21 7.13 12.65
N PHE A 65 4.58 6.19 11.93
CA PHE A 65 5.17 5.51 10.78
C PHE A 65 5.25 6.39 9.51
N ASP A 66 4.54 7.52 9.48
CA ASP A 66 4.66 8.53 8.42
C ASP A 66 6.09 9.09 8.29
N ARG A 67 6.84 9.16 9.40
CA ARG A 67 8.25 9.56 9.39
C ARG A 67 9.14 8.52 8.73
N GLU A 68 8.87 7.23 8.98
CA GLU A 68 9.57 6.13 8.32
C GLU A 68 9.25 6.09 6.83
N LEU A 69 7.98 6.24 6.45
CA LEU A 69 7.59 6.36 5.03
C LEU A 69 8.29 7.52 4.34
N SER A 70 8.37 8.68 5.01
CA SER A 70 9.10 9.84 4.51
C SER A 70 10.59 9.51 4.33
N SER A 71 11.23 8.92 5.34
CA SER A 71 12.64 8.48 5.27
C SER A 71 12.88 7.50 4.13
N TRP A 72 12.07 6.45 4.01
CA TRP A 72 12.22 5.41 2.99
C TRP A 72 11.98 5.97 1.60
N SER A 73 11.08 6.95 1.47
CA SER A 73 10.80 7.60 0.20
C SER A 73 11.97 8.42 -0.37
N SER A 74 13.04 8.64 0.42
CA SER A 74 14.29 9.25 -0.06
C SER A 74 15.11 8.32 -0.99
N VAL A 75 14.93 7.01 -0.86
CA VAL A 75 15.57 6.01 -1.73
C VAL A 75 14.77 5.82 -3.03
N GLY A 76 13.45 5.94 -2.96
CA GLY A 76 12.55 5.90 -4.10
C GLY A 76 11.08 5.97 -3.64
N PRO A 77 10.11 6.19 -4.54
CA PRO A 77 8.70 6.35 -4.17
C PRO A 77 8.15 5.17 -3.34
N VAL A 78 7.43 5.49 -2.25
CA VAL A 78 6.78 4.51 -1.37
C VAL A 78 5.33 4.92 -1.14
N GLY A 79 4.42 4.05 -1.52
CA GLY A 79 2.99 4.17 -1.29
C GLY A 79 2.52 3.32 -0.12
N TYR A 80 1.50 3.77 0.59
CA TYR A 80 0.74 2.97 1.55
C TYR A 80 -0.70 2.84 1.07
N VAL A 81 -1.23 1.62 1.09
CA VAL A 81 -2.56 1.28 0.58
C VAL A 81 -3.35 0.45 1.58
N GLU A 82 -4.66 0.71 1.62
CA GLU A 82 -5.64 -0.10 2.32
C GLU A 82 -6.81 -0.42 1.40
N ALA A 83 -7.30 -1.65 1.47
CA ALA A 83 -8.50 -2.08 0.81
C ALA A 83 -9.25 -3.06 1.71
N ASP A 84 -10.56 -2.86 1.80
CA ASP A 84 -11.48 -3.81 2.42
C ASP A 84 -12.73 -3.91 1.56
N PHE A 85 -12.94 -5.05 0.92
CA PHE A 85 -14.15 -5.34 0.15
C PHE A 85 -14.86 -6.57 0.67
N PHE A 86 -16.18 -6.49 0.74
CA PHE A 86 -17.05 -7.61 0.99
C PHE A 86 -18.22 -7.61 -0.01
N GLY A 87 -18.40 -8.71 -0.74
CA GLY A 87 -19.52 -8.83 -1.68
C GLY A 87 -19.45 -7.88 -2.88
N GLY A 88 -18.26 -7.39 -3.24
CA GLY A 88 -18.05 -6.46 -4.34
C GLY A 88 -18.22 -4.98 -3.98
N VAL A 89 -18.52 -4.70 -2.71
CA VAL A 89 -18.59 -3.35 -2.15
C VAL A 89 -17.50 -3.22 -1.11
N GLY A 90 -16.85 -2.06 -1.01
CA GLY A 90 -15.73 -1.89 -0.12
C GLY A 90 -15.15 -0.50 -0.15
N SER A 91 -14.10 -0.32 0.64
CA SER A 91 -13.34 0.93 0.70
C SER A 91 -11.92 0.74 0.19
N GLN A 92 -11.34 1.82 -0.30
CA GLN A 92 -9.92 1.90 -0.58
C GLN A 92 -9.33 3.21 -0.07
N ARG A 93 -8.11 3.13 0.42
CA ARG A 93 -7.29 4.30 0.74
C ARG A 93 -5.90 4.15 0.15
N ALA A 94 -5.33 5.25 -0.33
CA ALA A 94 -3.98 5.25 -0.86
C ALA A 94 -3.29 6.60 -0.63
N ALA A 95 -2.01 6.57 -0.27
CA ALA A 95 -1.15 7.74 -0.14
C ALA A 95 0.26 7.41 -0.62
N LEU A 96 0.95 8.38 -1.23
CA LEU A 96 2.26 8.20 -1.84
C LEU A 96 3.24 9.26 -1.33
N TRP A 97 4.39 8.79 -0.88
CA TRP A 97 5.53 9.61 -0.49
C TRP A 97 6.62 9.54 -1.55
N VAL A 98 7.23 10.68 -1.85
CA VAL A 98 8.38 10.81 -2.76
C VAL A 98 9.35 11.81 -2.14
N ALA A 99 10.62 11.41 -2.03
CA ALA A 99 11.71 12.27 -1.55
C ALA A 99 11.45 12.93 -0.19
N GLY A 100 10.75 12.24 0.72
CA GLY A 100 10.42 12.73 2.06
C GLY A 100 9.08 13.44 2.18
N GLU A 101 8.36 13.64 1.07
CA GLU A 101 7.11 14.41 1.06
C GLU A 101 5.91 13.57 0.64
N LEU A 102 4.76 13.81 1.27
CA LEU A 102 3.48 13.26 0.84
C LEU A 102 3.02 14.00 -0.44
N VAL A 103 3.21 13.38 -1.59
CA VAL A 103 2.95 14.00 -2.90
C VAL A 103 1.58 13.64 -3.49
N PHE A 104 0.93 12.60 -2.96
CA PHE A 104 -0.41 12.20 -3.39
C PHE A 104 -1.18 11.52 -2.25
N GLY A 105 -2.46 11.87 -2.13
CA GLY A 105 -3.35 11.36 -1.10
C GLY A 105 -3.22 12.07 0.26
N PRO A 106 -3.83 11.51 1.32
CA PRO A 106 -4.61 10.27 1.32
C PRO A 106 -5.89 10.41 0.47
N LEU A 107 -6.00 9.61 -0.58
CA LEU A 107 -7.25 9.44 -1.31
C LEU A 107 -8.05 8.34 -0.63
N PHE A 108 -9.33 8.57 -0.42
CA PHE A 108 -10.24 7.61 0.17
C PHE A 108 -11.49 7.51 -0.71
N VAL A 109 -11.95 6.28 -0.92
CA VAL A 109 -13.28 5.98 -1.46
C VAL A 109 -13.95 5.03 -0.48
N GLY A 110 -15.14 5.41 -0.02
CA GLY A 110 -15.93 4.62 0.93
C GLY A 110 -16.76 3.52 0.26
N GLU A 111 -17.37 2.67 1.09
CA GLU A 111 -18.31 1.66 0.64
C GLU A 111 -19.50 2.30 -0.11
N GLY A 112 -19.78 1.79 -1.31
CA GLY A 112 -20.87 2.26 -2.17
C GLY A 112 -20.57 3.54 -2.94
N GLU A 113 -19.42 4.18 -2.71
CA GLU A 113 -18.99 5.35 -3.47
C GLU A 113 -18.37 4.93 -4.82
N PRO A 114 -18.70 5.65 -5.92
CA PRO A 114 -18.11 5.35 -7.22
C PRO A 114 -16.64 5.77 -7.27
N PHE A 115 -15.81 5.00 -7.95
CA PHE A 115 -14.45 5.44 -8.28
C PHE A 115 -14.46 6.63 -9.24
N ALA A 116 -13.45 7.47 -9.09
CA ALA A 116 -13.21 8.57 -10.01
C ALA A 116 -12.89 8.04 -11.42
N PRO A 117 -13.08 8.85 -12.49
CA PRO A 117 -12.73 8.44 -13.86
C PRO A 117 -11.26 8.02 -14.03
N GLN A 118 -10.37 8.50 -13.15
CA GLN A 118 -8.95 8.17 -13.13
C GLN A 118 -8.66 6.79 -12.51
N GLY A 119 -9.68 6.09 -11.99
CA GLY A 119 -9.55 4.79 -11.34
C GLY A 119 -9.66 4.85 -9.82
N SER A 120 -9.53 3.69 -9.17
CA SER A 120 -9.56 3.58 -7.72
C SER A 120 -8.34 4.23 -7.06
N PRO A 121 -8.37 4.54 -5.74
CA PRO A 121 -7.22 5.10 -5.03
C PRO A 121 -5.92 4.32 -5.24
N ILE A 122 -5.98 2.98 -5.17
CA ILE A 122 -4.80 2.12 -5.36
C ILE A 122 -4.32 2.17 -6.80
N SER A 123 -5.21 2.07 -7.80
CA SER A 123 -4.81 2.13 -9.22
C SER A 123 -4.18 3.49 -9.56
N GLN A 124 -4.71 4.59 -9.03
CA GLN A 124 -4.13 5.92 -9.20
C GLN A 124 -2.75 6.09 -8.56
N LEU A 125 -2.50 5.42 -7.43
CA LEU A 125 -1.18 5.37 -6.80
C LEU A 125 -0.20 4.56 -7.65
N LEU A 126 -0.61 3.37 -8.11
CA LEU A 126 0.21 2.50 -8.95
C LEU A 126 0.59 3.16 -10.28
N ALA A 127 -0.33 3.89 -10.91
CA ALA A 127 -0.03 4.68 -12.11
C ALA A 127 1.08 5.71 -11.85
N ARG A 128 1.12 6.32 -10.66
CA ARG A 128 2.18 7.26 -10.26
C ARG A 128 3.51 6.57 -9.92
N LEU A 129 3.46 5.30 -9.54
CA LEU A 129 4.65 4.45 -9.43
C LEU A 129 5.16 3.95 -10.79
N GLY A 130 4.53 4.35 -11.91
CA GLY A 130 4.94 3.98 -13.25
C GLY A 130 4.33 2.68 -13.77
N VAL A 131 3.29 2.16 -13.12
CA VAL A 131 2.58 0.98 -13.62
C VAL A 131 1.75 1.34 -14.84
N GLU A 132 1.94 0.58 -15.92
CA GLU A 132 1.12 0.68 -17.11
C GLU A 132 0.11 -0.48 -17.15
N ARG A 133 -1.19 -0.19 -17.23
CA ARG A 133 -2.23 -1.23 -17.30
C ARG A 133 -2.09 -2.17 -18.50
N HIS A 134 -1.55 -1.71 -19.63
CA HIS A 134 -1.50 -2.43 -20.91
C HIS A 134 -2.80 -3.18 -21.27
N ARG A 135 -2.79 -4.52 -21.18
CA ARG A 135 -3.93 -5.42 -21.50
C ARG A 135 -4.87 -5.68 -20.32
N TYR A 136 -4.47 -5.27 -19.12
CA TYR A 136 -5.24 -5.47 -17.89
C TYR A 136 -6.31 -4.39 -17.76
N ARG A 137 -7.31 -4.64 -16.90
CA ARG A 137 -8.40 -3.68 -16.65
C ARG A 137 -7.86 -2.38 -16.07
N ASP A 138 -6.94 -2.49 -15.12
CA ASP A 138 -6.34 -1.39 -14.39
C ASP A 138 -4.94 -1.78 -13.88
N GLU A 139 -4.27 -0.83 -13.23
CA GLU A 139 -2.95 -0.98 -12.65
C GLU A 139 -2.93 -2.01 -11.52
N PHE A 140 -4.02 -2.12 -10.74
CA PHE A 140 -4.17 -3.10 -9.66
C PHE A 140 -4.08 -4.53 -10.20
N GLU A 141 -4.79 -4.83 -11.28
CA GLU A 141 -4.70 -6.12 -11.96
C GLU A 141 -3.32 -6.31 -12.60
N ALA A 142 -2.74 -5.26 -13.18
CA ALA A 142 -1.45 -5.31 -13.87
C ALA A 142 -0.27 -5.68 -12.97
N VAL A 143 -0.29 -5.27 -11.70
CA VAL A 143 0.73 -5.68 -10.71
C VAL A 143 0.41 -7.00 -10.00
N GLY A 144 -0.78 -7.56 -10.24
CA GLY A 144 -1.19 -8.83 -9.66
C GLY A 144 -1.69 -8.74 -8.22
N LEU A 145 -2.26 -7.61 -7.78
CA LEU A 145 -2.83 -7.48 -6.43
C LEU A 145 -4.05 -8.38 -6.17
N GLY A 146 -4.58 -9.03 -7.22
CA GLY A 146 -5.62 -10.05 -7.12
C GLY A 146 -5.12 -11.48 -6.82
N ARG A 147 -3.80 -11.71 -6.68
CA ARG A 147 -3.22 -13.05 -6.42
C ARG A 147 -3.66 -13.63 -5.07
N HIS A 148 -3.71 -12.79 -4.05
CA HIS A 148 -4.14 -13.13 -2.70
C HIS A 148 -5.24 -12.19 -2.26
N ARG A 149 -6.15 -12.68 -1.42
CA ARG A 149 -7.30 -11.91 -0.96
C ARG A 149 -7.17 -11.40 0.47
N GLU A 150 -6.19 -11.89 1.23
CA GLU A 150 -5.94 -11.46 2.59
C GLU A 150 -4.49 -10.97 2.70
N THR A 151 -4.24 -9.92 3.49
CA THR A 151 -2.89 -9.35 3.68
C THR A 151 -1.87 -10.41 4.09
N ALA A 152 -2.25 -11.31 5.01
CA ALA A 152 -1.37 -12.35 5.53
C ALA A 152 -0.98 -13.40 4.48
N ASP A 153 -1.85 -13.67 3.49
CA ASP A 153 -1.62 -14.67 2.44
C ASP A 153 -0.50 -14.27 1.46
N TRP A 154 -0.02 -13.03 1.52
CA TRP A 154 1.11 -12.57 0.73
C TRP A 154 2.46 -13.06 1.26
N LEU A 155 2.55 -13.40 2.55
CA LEU A 155 3.76 -13.94 3.15
C LEU A 155 4.01 -15.40 2.72
N PRO A 156 5.28 -15.82 2.58
CA PRO A 156 5.66 -17.18 2.16
C PRO A 156 5.45 -18.26 3.24
#